data_AF-A0A7C4LAF4-F1
#
_entry.id   AF-A0A7C4LAF4-F1
#
_cell.length_a   1.000
_cell.length_b   1.000
_cell.length_c   1.000
_cell.angle_alpha   90.00
_cell.angle_beta   90.00
_cell.angle_gamma   90.00
#
_symmetry.space_group_name_H-M   'P 1'
#
loop_
_entity.id
_entity.type
_entity.pdbx_description
1 polymer ?
#
loop_
_entity_poly.entity_id
_entity_poly.type
_entity_poly.pdbx_seq_one_letter_code
_entity_poly.pdbx_strand_id
1 'polypeptide(L)'
;MSASAARLPLLALAGLALLAALWASLARLGWALPALPLPITGQHGALMTSGFLGTLIGVERAVALRWRPAYLGPALSGLGTLLLALGAPLDLGRGLIVLGALGLVIVFVRIVRAHPATYTVVMGLGAVLW
;
A
#
# COMPACT_ATOMS: atom_id res chain seq x y z
N MET A 1 -9.87 11.29 -18.11
CA MET A 1 -9.17 11.60 -16.84
C MET A 1 -7.68 11.66 -17.10
N SER A 2 -7.06 12.83 -16.91
CA SER A 2 -5.60 12.99 -16.98
C SER A 2 -4.95 12.07 -15.93
N ALA A 3 -3.89 11.36 -16.32
CA ALA A 3 -3.18 10.44 -15.43
C ALA A 3 -2.65 11.12 -14.15
N SER A 4 -2.57 12.45 -14.10
CA SER A 4 -2.21 13.21 -12.89
C SER A 4 -3.30 13.21 -11.82
N ALA A 5 -4.57 13.24 -12.20
CA ALA A 5 -5.68 13.39 -11.23
C ALA A 5 -5.88 12.15 -10.34
N ALA A 6 -5.57 10.95 -10.85
CA ALA A 6 -5.68 9.71 -10.10
C ALA A 6 -4.51 9.48 -9.12
N ARG A 7 -3.41 10.23 -9.24
CA ARG A 7 -2.20 10.03 -8.43
C ARG A 7 -2.28 10.70 -7.08
N LEU A 8 -2.74 11.96 -7.06
CA LEU A 8 -2.92 12.74 -5.83
C LEU A 8 -3.69 11.99 -4.73
N PRO A 9 -4.87 11.40 -5.00
CA PRO A 9 -5.61 10.70 -3.94
C PRO A 9 -4.85 9.46 -3.44
N LEU A 10 -4.14 8.74 -4.31
CA LEU A 10 -3.37 7.55 -3.91
C LEU A 10 -2.13 7.93 -3.09
N LEU A 11 -1.46 9.02 -3.45
CA LEU A 11 -0.35 9.57 -2.67
C LEU A 11 -0.84 10.10 -1.32
N ALA A 12 -2.03 10.70 -1.27
CA ALA A 12 -2.66 11.11 -0.02
C ALA A 12 -2.97 9.88 0.86
N LEU A 13 -3.50 8.79 0.30
CA LEU A 13 -3.72 7.53 1.04
C LEU A 13 -2.41 6.98 1.60
N ALA A 14 -1.34 6.94 0.79
CA ALA A 14 -0.03 6.50 1.25
C ALA A 14 0.51 7.41 2.37
N GLY A 15 0.37 8.73 2.23
CA GLY A 15 0.78 9.70 3.25
C GLY A 15 0.00 9.55 4.56
N LEU A 16 -1.32 9.35 4.49
CA LEU A 16 -2.15 9.10 5.66
C LEU A 16 -1.76 7.78 6.35
N ALA A 17 -1.49 6.73 5.58
CA ALA A 17 -1.01 5.45 6.11
C ALA A 17 0.35 5.61 6.82
N LEU A 18 1.27 6.39 6.25
CA LEU A 18 2.57 6.69 6.87
C LEU A 18 2.39 7.43 8.20
N LEU A 19 1.59 8.50 8.23
CA LEU A 19 1.35 9.26 9.44
C LEU A 19 0.71 8.40 10.54
N ALA A 20 -0.29 7.59 10.19
CA ALA A 20 -0.92 6.66 11.11
C ALA A 20 0.07 5.59 11.63
N ALA A 21 0.91 5.04 10.74
CA ALA A 21 1.94 4.08 11.12
C ALA A 21 3.00 4.67 12.05
N LEU A 22 3.44 5.91 11.80
CA LEU A 22 4.40 6.62 12.66
C LEU A 22 3.81 6.92 14.02
N TRP A 23 2.56 7.40 14.09
CA TRP A 23 1.86 7.63 15.35
C TRP A 23 1.75 6.33 16.15
N ALA A 24 1.28 5.26 15.50
CA ALA A 24 1.15 3.93 16.10
C ALA A 24 2.50 3.39 16.59
N SER A 25 3.58 3.62 15.84
CA SER A 25 4.93 3.18 16.19
C SER A 25 5.47 3.95 17.41
N LEU A 26 5.30 5.28 17.46
CA LEU A 26 5.71 6.09 18.61
C LEU A 26 4.93 5.70 19.87
N ALA A 27 3.62 5.48 19.74
CA ALA A 27 2.79 4.99 20.84
C ALA A 27 3.25 3.61 21.33
N ARG A 28 3.62 2.70 20.40
CA ARG A 28 4.16 1.37 20.72
C ARG A 28 5.54 1.45 21.39
N LEU A 29 6.36 2.45 21.07
CA LEU A 29 7.64 2.72 21.72
C LEU A 29 7.48 3.24 23.16
N GLY A 30 6.25 3.51 23.63
CA GLY A 30 5.98 4.00 24.97
C GLY A 30 6.00 5.52 25.11
N TRP A 31 6.04 6.25 23.99
CA TRP A 31 5.89 7.71 24.02
C TRP A 31 4.48 8.08 24.50
N ALA A 32 4.38 9.04 25.41
CA ALA A 32 3.09 9.54 25.91
C ALA A 32 2.39 10.41 24.84
N LEU A 33 1.73 9.75 23.89
CA LEU A 33 0.89 10.38 22.89
C LEU A 33 -0.58 10.40 23.33
N PRO A 34 -1.38 11.38 22.86
CA PRO A 34 -2.82 11.35 23.01
C PRO A 34 -3.39 10.03 22.47
N ALA A 35 -4.25 9.38 23.27
CA ALA A 35 -4.94 8.18 22.83
C ALA A 35 -5.90 8.54 21.68
N LEU A 36 -5.76 7.86 20.55
CA LEU A 36 -6.71 7.95 19.45
C LEU A 36 -7.78 6.86 19.62
N PRO A 37 -9.06 7.14 19.35
CA PRO A 37 -10.14 6.15 19.36
C PRO A 37 -10.09 5.25 18.12
N LEU A 38 -8.89 4.88 17.67
CA LEU A 38 -8.62 4.14 16.45
C LEU A 38 -7.70 2.95 16.77
N PRO A 39 -7.94 1.76 16.18
CA PRO A 39 -7.18 0.55 16.50
C PRO A 39 -5.81 0.49 15.80
N ILE A 40 -5.04 1.59 15.77
CA ILE A 40 -3.82 1.69 14.95
C ILE A 40 -2.56 1.14 15.62
N THR A 41 -2.44 1.21 16.96
CA THR A 41 -1.20 0.87 17.68
C THR A 41 -0.75 -0.57 17.46
N GLY A 42 -1.70 -1.51 17.50
CA GLY A 42 -1.46 -2.93 17.20
C GLY A 42 -1.17 -3.22 15.72
N GLN A 43 -1.41 -2.26 14.83
CA GLN A 43 -1.35 -2.42 13.39
C GLN A 43 -0.23 -1.61 12.71
N HIS A 44 0.66 -0.94 13.46
CA HIS A 44 1.74 -0.10 12.93
C HIS A 44 2.52 -0.77 11.77
N GLY A 45 2.86 -2.06 11.89
CA GLY A 45 3.57 -2.81 10.85
C GLY A 45 2.77 -2.98 9.56
N ALA A 46 1.48 -3.32 9.67
CA ALA A 46 0.58 -3.43 8.52
C ALA A 46 0.33 -2.06 7.86
N LEU A 47 0.16 -1.00 8.67
CA LEU A 47 0.00 0.37 8.17
C LEU A 47 1.25 0.85 7.42
N MET A 48 2.44 0.50 7.91
CA MET A 48 3.71 0.87 7.26
C MET A 48 3.94 0.07 5.97
N THR A 49 3.87 -1.26 6.06
CA THR A 49 4.25 -2.15 4.95
C THR A 49 3.14 -2.28 3.91
N SER A 50 1.95 -2.70 4.32
CA SER A 50 0.83 -2.89 3.41
C SER A 50 0.17 -1.57 3.00
N GLY A 51 0.13 -0.61 3.92
CA GLY A 51 -0.44 0.71 3.68
C GLY A 51 0.45 1.63 2.89
N PHE A 52 1.49 2.14 3.54
CA PHE A 52 2.36 3.14 2.94
C PHE A 52 3.21 2.55 1.80
N LEU A 53 4.07 1.58 2.09
CA LEU A 53 5.02 1.04 1.10
C LEU A 53 4.30 0.35 -0.06
N GLY A 54 3.34 -0.53 0.22
CA GLY A 54 2.57 -1.23 -0.82
C GLY A 54 1.85 -0.27 -1.77
N THR A 55 1.19 0.76 -1.24
CA THR A 55 0.52 1.78 -2.06
C THR A 55 1.52 2.61 -2.85
N LEU A 56 2.59 3.10 -2.22
CA LEU A 56 3.58 3.97 -2.88
C LEU A 56 4.32 3.22 -4.00
N ILE A 57 4.83 2.02 -3.72
CA ILE A 57 5.50 1.17 -4.72
C ILE A 57 4.53 0.87 -5.86
N GLY A 58 3.28 0.51 -5.56
CA GLY A 58 2.27 0.25 -6.58
C GLY A 58 2.01 1.47 -7.47
N VAL A 59 1.90 2.67 -6.90
CA VAL A 59 1.75 3.91 -7.67
C VAL A 59 2.96 4.13 -8.57
N GLU A 60 4.19 4.09 -8.05
CA GLU A 60 5.41 4.27 -8.85
C GLU A 60 5.48 3.31 -10.04
N ARG A 61 5.18 2.03 -9.82
CA ARG A 61 5.20 1.02 -10.88
C ARG A 61 4.05 1.23 -11.88
N ALA A 62 2.88 1.67 -11.43
CA ALA A 62 1.78 2.06 -12.31
C ALA A 62 2.11 3.29 -13.18
N VAL A 63 2.88 4.25 -12.63
CA VAL A 63 3.42 5.38 -13.38
C VAL A 63 4.38 4.91 -14.46
N ALA A 64 5.36 4.08 -14.08
CA ALA A 64 6.40 3.59 -14.99
C ALA A 64 5.81 2.77 -16.15
N LEU A 65 4.83 1.91 -15.88
CA LEU A 65 4.24 1.02 -16.89
C LEU A 65 3.29 1.75 -17.86
N ARG A 66 2.86 2.98 -17.54
CA ARG A 66 1.87 3.76 -18.32
C ARG A 66 0.59 3.00 -18.68
N TRP A 67 0.23 2.00 -17.88
CA TRP A 67 -0.92 1.12 -18.09
C TRP A 67 -1.99 1.40 -17.04
N ARG A 68 -3.11 2.00 -17.44
CA ARG A 68 -4.16 2.50 -16.51
C ARG A 68 -4.66 1.47 -15.47
N PRO A 69 -4.86 0.18 -15.79
CA PRO A 69 -5.26 -0.81 -14.80
C PRO A 69 -4.25 -1.02 -13.67
N ALA A 70 -2.97 -0.66 -13.85
CA ALA A 70 -1.94 -0.80 -12.82
C ALA A 70 -2.24 0.02 -11.55
N TYR A 71 -3.12 1.03 -11.61
CA TYR A 71 -3.53 1.81 -10.45
C TYR A 71 -4.54 1.09 -9.55
N LEU A 72 -5.16 -0.01 -9.99
CA LEU A 72 -6.13 -0.76 -9.17
C LEU A 72 -5.45 -1.39 -7.94
N GLY A 73 -4.28 -2.00 -8.12
CA GLY A 73 -3.50 -2.57 -7.01
C GLY A 73 -3.23 -1.59 -5.86
N PRO A 74 -2.55 -0.44 -6.11
CA PRO A 74 -2.31 0.55 -5.06
C PRO A 74 -3.60 1.18 -4.51
N ALA A 75 -4.65 1.35 -5.32
CA ALA A 75 -5.93 1.84 -4.83
C ALA A 75 -6.53 0.88 -3.79
N LEU A 76 -6.54 -0.42 -4.08
CA LEU A 76 -7.05 -1.44 -3.17
C LEU A 76 -6.20 -1.54 -1.90
N SER A 77 -4.88 -1.48 -2.02
CA SER A 77 -3.96 -1.47 -0.87
C SER A 77 -4.19 -0.27 0.06
N GLY A 78 -4.29 0.93 -0.52
CA GLY A 78 -4.51 2.17 0.23
C GLY A 78 -5.90 2.21 0.88
N LEU A 79 -6.94 1.78 0.17
CA LEU A 79 -8.31 1.70 0.72
C LEU A 79 -8.42 0.64 1.82
N GLY A 80 -7.87 -0.55 1.61
CA GLY A 80 -7.88 -1.61 2.62
C GLY A 80 -7.20 -1.17 3.91
N THR A 81 -6.07 -0.46 3.78
CA THR A 81 -5.34 0.11 4.92
C THR A 81 -6.13 1.20 5.62
N LEU A 82 -6.77 2.11 4.87
CA LEU A 82 -7.61 3.16 5.47
C LEU A 82 -8.75 2.54 6.28
N LEU A 83 -9.37 1.47 5.77
CA LEU A 83 -10.43 0.75 6.47
C LEU A 83 -9.92 0.10 7.77
N LEU A 84 -8.74 -0.51 7.74
CA LEU A 84 -8.09 -1.04 8.95
C LEU A 84 -7.79 0.06 9.98
N ALA A 85 -7.32 1.21 9.52
CA ALA A 85 -7.01 2.36 10.39
C ALA A 85 -8.27 2.95 11.04
N LEU A 86 -9.39 2.96 10.32
CA LEU A 86 -10.69 3.46 10.79
C LEU A 86 -11.49 2.45 11.63
N GLY A 87 -10.96 1.24 11.86
CA GLY A 87 -11.63 0.21 12.67
C GLY A 87 -12.78 -0.50 11.97
N ALA A 88 -12.80 -0.51 10.63
CA ALA A 88 -13.72 -1.33 9.85
C ALA A 88 -13.44 -2.84 10.07
N PRO A 89 -14.35 -3.74 9.62
CA PRO A 89 -14.14 -5.18 9.73
C PRO A 89 -12.80 -5.62 9.15
N LEU A 90 -12.07 -6.39 9.96
CA LEU A 90 -10.67 -6.76 9.69
C LEU A 90 -10.52 -7.55 8.39
N ASP A 91 -11.47 -8.45 8.11
CA ASP A 91 -11.48 -9.29 6.91
C ASP A 91 -11.64 -8.48 5.64
N LEU A 92 -12.42 -7.41 5.69
CA LEU A 92 -12.63 -6.53 4.55
C LEU A 92 -11.35 -5.75 4.23
N GLY A 93 -10.73 -5.12 5.24
CA GLY A 93 -9.48 -4.38 5.05
C GLY A 93 -8.34 -5.27 4.56
N ARG A 94 -8.17 -6.46 5.16
CA ARG A 94 -7.18 -7.46 4.73
C ARG A 94 -7.47 -8.02 3.34
N GLY A 95 -8.73 -8.31 3.02
CA GLY A 95 -9.13 -8.78 1.69
C GLY A 95 -8.78 -7.79 0.60
N LEU A 96 -9.03 -6.49 0.82
CA LEU A 96 -8.61 -5.43 -0.10
C LEU A 96 -7.08 -5.36 -0.27
N ILE A 97 -6.32 -5.52 0.81
CA ILE A 97 -4.85 -5.55 0.74
C ILE A 97 -4.36 -6.75 -0.07
N VAL A 98 -4.95 -7.94 0.12
CA VAL A 98 -4.62 -9.14 -0.68
C VAL A 98 -4.91 -8.92 -2.16
N LEU A 99 -6.04 -8.30 -2.50
CA LEU A 99 -6.32 -7.93 -3.89
C LEU A 99 -5.32 -6.89 -4.42
N GLY A 100 -4.85 -5.97 -3.56
CA GLY A 100 -3.76 -5.05 -3.85
C GLY A 100 -2.45 -5.77 -4.17
N ALA A 101 -2.08 -6.79 -3.37
CA ALA A 101 -0.93 -7.67 -3.59
C ALA A 101 -1.00 -8.41 -4.93
N LEU A 102 -2.14 -9.01 -5.25
CA LEU A 102 -2.37 -9.62 -6.57
C LEU A 102 -2.19 -8.60 -7.70
N GLY A 103 -2.70 -7.38 -7.53
CA GLY A 103 -2.50 -6.28 -8.48
C GLY A 103 -1.02 -5.94 -8.68
N LEU A 104 -0.23 -5.87 -7.60
CA LEU A 104 1.20 -5.60 -7.66
C LEU A 104 1.97 -6.73 -8.35
N VAL A 105 1.62 -8.00 -8.08
CA VAL A 105 2.18 -9.17 -8.77
C VAL A 105 1.92 -9.08 -10.28
N ILE A 106 0.69 -8.76 -10.69
CA ILE A 106 0.34 -8.59 -12.12
C ILE A 106 1.21 -7.49 -12.75
N VAL A 107 1.41 -6.36 -12.06
CA VAL A 107 2.28 -5.27 -12.52
C VAL A 107 3.73 -5.76 -12.70
N PHE A 108 4.28 -6.49 -11.72
CA PHE A 108 5.64 -7.02 -11.83
C PHE A 108 5.79 -8.10 -12.91
N VAL A 109 4.81 -8.97 -13.11
CA VAL A 109 4.80 -9.92 -14.23
C VAL A 109 4.89 -9.18 -15.57
N ARG A 110 4.17 -8.05 -15.71
CA ARG A 110 4.25 -7.21 -16.92
C ARG A 110 5.61 -6.55 -17.08
N ILE A 111 6.19 -6.04 -15.99
CA ILE A 111 7.52 -5.43 -15.99
C ILE A 111 8.60 -6.45 -16.38
N VAL A 112 8.61 -7.63 -15.76
CA VAL A 112 9.59 -8.70 -16.06
C VAL A 112 9.47 -9.17 -17.50
N ARG A 113 8.25 -9.28 -18.04
CA ARG A 113 8.03 -9.65 -19.46
C ARG A 113 8.52 -8.57 -20.44
N ALA A 114 8.40 -7.29 -20.07
CA ALA A 114 8.84 -6.19 -20.92
C ALA A 114 10.36 -5.97 -20.86
N HIS A 115 10.96 -6.12 -19.68
CA HIS A 115 12.38 -5.88 -19.43
C HIS A 115 12.94 -6.97 -18.50
N PRO A 116 13.25 -8.16 -19.04
CA PRO A 116 13.77 -9.26 -18.24
C PRO A 116 15.18 -8.94 -17.75
N ALA A 117 15.30 -8.68 -16.45
CA ALA A 117 16.58 -8.45 -15.79
C ALA A 117 16.52 -8.96 -14.34
N THR A 118 17.66 -9.37 -13.78
CA THR A 118 17.74 -9.96 -12.44
C THR A 118 17.07 -9.08 -11.38
N TYR A 119 17.29 -7.77 -11.42
CA TYR A 119 16.67 -6.83 -10.46
C TYR A 119 15.13 -6.82 -10.57
N THR A 120 14.56 -6.91 -11.77
CA THR A 120 13.10 -6.97 -11.97
C THR A 120 12.50 -8.27 -11.44
N VAL A 121 13.22 -9.39 -11.58
CA VAL A 121 12.80 -10.69 -11.06
C VAL A 121 12.84 -10.69 -9.55
N VAL A 122 13.93 -10.20 -8.94
CA VAL A 122 14.05 -10.10 -7.47
C VAL A 122 12.95 -9.22 -6.88
N MET A 123 12.69 -8.04 -7.47
CA MET A 123 11.58 -7.19 -7.04
C MET A 123 10.21 -7.88 -7.23
N GLY A 124 10.03 -8.62 -8.33
CA GLY A 124 8.82 -9.38 -8.59
C GLY A 124 8.59 -10.50 -7.58
N LEU A 125 9.63 -11.21 -7.16
CA LEU A 125 9.55 -12.19 -6.07
C LEU A 125 9.18 -11.51 -4.75
N GLY A 126 9.74 -10.33 -4.49
CA GLY A 126 9.33 -9.49 -3.36
C GLY A 126 7.84 -9.18 -3.37
N ALA A 127 7.26 -8.89 -4.54
CA ALA A 127 5.81 -8.66 -4.66
C ALA A 127 4.96 -9.93 -4.46
N VAL A 128 5.50 -11.13 -4.72
CA VAL A 128 4.82 -12.41 -4.47
C VAL A 128 4.84 -12.78 -2.98
N LEU A 129 5.89 -12.38 -2.27
CA LEU A 129 6.08 -12.65 -0.84
C LEU A 129 5.49 -11.58 0.09
N TRP A 130 4.97 -10.50 -0.48
CA TRP A 130 4.29 -9.41 0.23
C TRP A 130 2.81 -9.71 0.42
#